data_AF-A0A7W5VGT5-F1
#
_entry.id   AF-A0A7W5VGT5-F1
#
_cell.length_a   1.000
_cell.length_b   1.000
_cell.length_c   1.000
_cell.angle_alpha   90.00
_cell.angle_beta   90.00
_cell.angle_gamma   90.00
#
_symmetry.space_group_name_H-M   'P 1'
#
loop_
_entity.id
_entity.type
_entity.pdbx_description
1 polymer ?
#
loop_
_entity_poly.entity_id
_entity_poly.type
_entity_poly.pdbx_seq_one_letter_code
_entity_poly.pdbx_strand_id
1 'polypeptide(L)'
;MATTLSRADDYRALVEKLRDVYPAVESRLVSTSVAIAADCARHVGCTPTEEIVERLAVEYLRARVATQATLPAARPRHQLHRPTRTGTPGEACRRGA
;
A
#
# COMPACT_ATOMS: atom_id res chain seq x y z
N MET A 1 -20.31 -3.87 24.52
CA MET A 1 -20.08 -2.45 24.13
C MET A 1 -18.84 -2.42 23.25
N ALA A 2 -19.00 -2.31 21.94
CA ALA A 2 -17.89 -2.31 20.99
C ALA A 2 -17.75 -0.90 20.41
N THR A 3 -16.70 -0.20 20.80
CA THR A 3 -16.29 1.08 20.24
C THR A 3 -15.66 0.84 18.87
N THR A 4 -16.49 0.80 17.82
CA THR A 4 -16.05 0.87 16.41
C THR A 4 -15.91 2.31 15.90
N LEU A 5 -15.96 3.29 16.81
CA LEU A 5 -15.52 4.67 16.58
C LEU A 5 -14.00 4.73 16.83
N SER A 6 -13.27 5.35 15.90
CA SER A 6 -11.80 5.52 15.90
C SER A 6 -10.98 4.38 15.28
N ARG A 7 -11.08 4.21 13.96
CA ARG A 7 -9.98 3.61 13.14
C ARG A 7 -9.42 4.60 12.12
N ALA A 8 -10.25 5.56 11.69
CA ALA A 8 -9.88 6.62 10.76
C ALA A 8 -9.37 7.89 11.46
N ASP A 9 -9.78 8.13 12.72
CA ASP A 9 -9.37 9.31 13.48
C ASP A 9 -8.01 9.14 14.19
N ASP A 10 -7.59 7.91 14.53
CA ASP A 10 -6.36 7.64 15.30
C ASP A 10 -5.09 8.23 14.67
N TYR A 11 -5.07 8.39 13.34
CA TYR A 11 -3.92 8.91 12.61
C TYR A 11 -4.25 10.16 11.81
N ARG A 12 -5.34 10.87 12.13
CA ARG A 12 -5.74 12.07 11.37
C ARG A 12 -4.64 13.15 11.36
N ALA A 13 -4.09 13.44 12.54
CA ALA A 13 -3.00 14.41 12.69
C ALA A 13 -1.74 13.97 11.91
N LEU A 14 -1.43 12.67 11.94
CA LEU A 14 -0.32 12.11 11.16
C LEU A 14 -0.56 12.23 9.65
N VAL A 15 -1.78 11.98 9.17
CA VAL A 15 -2.13 12.15 7.75
C VAL A 15 -2.00 13.61 7.33
N GLU A 16 -2.47 14.56 8.14
CA GLU A 16 -2.33 15.99 7.90
C GLU A 16 -0.85 16.40 7.83
N LYS A 17 -0.07 16.02 8.85
CA LYS A 17 1.39 16.21 8.89
C LYS A 17 2.09 15.68 7.63
N LEU A 18 1.77 14.45 7.20
CA LEU A 18 2.42 13.86 6.03
C LEU A 18 1.98 14.49 4.70
N ARG A 19 0.78 15.07 4.62
CA ARG A 19 0.36 15.85 3.45
C ARG A 19 1.19 17.12 3.31
N ASP A 20 1.50 17.78 4.43
CA ASP A 20 2.33 18.98 4.43
C ASP A 20 3.79 18.66 4.07
N VAL A 21 4.30 17.50 4.51
CA VAL A 21 5.67 17.05 4.18
C VAL A 21 5.80 16.58 2.73
N TYR A 22 4.75 15.96 2.16
CA TYR A 22 4.74 15.40 0.80
C TYR A 22 3.69 16.07 -0.10
N PRO A 23 3.79 17.39 -0.38
CA PRO A 23 2.75 18.13 -1.12
C PRO A 23 2.61 17.69 -2.58
N ALA A 24 3.65 17.05 -3.14
CA ALA A 24 3.63 16.51 -4.50
C ALA A 24 2.90 15.15 -4.60
N VAL A 25 2.58 14.51 -3.48
CA VAL A 25 1.86 13.22 -3.46
C VAL A 25 0.37 13.47 -3.29
N GLU A 26 -0.45 12.78 -4.09
CA GLU A 26 -1.91 12.87 -3.99
C GLU A 26 -2.38 12.58 -2.55
N SER A 27 -3.20 13.48 -1.99
CA SER A 27 -3.71 13.41 -0.61
C SER A 27 -4.34 12.05 -0.25
N ARG A 28 -5.02 11.41 -1.22
CA ARG A 28 -5.59 10.07 -1.06
C ARG A 28 -4.51 9.01 -0.85
N LEU A 29 -3.39 9.10 -1.55
CA LEU A 29 -2.27 8.16 -1.43
C LEU A 29 -1.58 8.29 -0.08
N VAL A 30 -1.40 9.51 0.44
CA VAL A 30 -0.86 9.73 1.79
C VAL A 30 -1.74 9.02 2.83
N SER A 31 -3.05 9.25 2.75
CA SER A 31 -4.03 8.63 3.66
C SER A 31 -4.02 7.10 3.57
N THR A 32 -3.94 6.57 2.33
CA THR A 32 -3.85 5.11 2.08
C THR A 32 -2.55 4.53 2.62
N SER A 33 -1.43 5.25 2.50
CA SER A 33 -0.13 4.78 2.97
C SER A 33 -0.09 4.63 4.50
N VAL A 34 -0.68 5.59 5.22
CA VAL A 34 -0.82 5.52 6.69
C VAL A 34 -1.68 4.33 7.12
N ALA A 35 -2.81 4.09 6.44
CA ALA A 35 -3.67 2.95 6.72
C ALA A 35 -2.95 1.61 6.49
N ILE A 36 -2.25 1.47 5.35
CA ILE A 36 -1.46 0.28 5.03
C ILE A 36 -0.35 0.07 6.07
N ALA A 37 0.34 1.12 6.48
CA ALA A 37 1.39 1.04 7.51
C ALA A 37 0.84 0.51 8.85
N ALA A 38 -0.32 1.00 9.29
CA ALA A 38 -0.98 0.52 10.50
C ALA A 38 -1.41 -0.96 10.37
N ASP A 39 -1.96 -1.35 9.22
CA ASP A 39 -2.34 -2.74 8.97
C ASP A 39 -1.11 -3.67 8.91
N CYS A 40 -0.01 -3.23 8.30
CA CYS A 40 1.25 -3.96 8.29
C CYS A 40 1.81 -4.16 9.69
N ALA A 41 1.85 -3.10 10.52
CA ALA A 41 2.33 -3.19 11.90
C ALA A 41 1.52 -4.23 12.71
N ARG A 42 0.19 -4.24 12.57
CA ARG A 42 -0.66 -5.25 13.21
C ARG A 42 -0.40 -6.65 12.68
N HIS A 43 -0.22 -6.80 11.36
CA HIS A 43 -0.01 -8.10 10.73
C HIS A 43 1.28 -8.77 11.21
N VAL A 44 2.34 -7.99 11.45
CA VAL A 44 3.62 -8.51 11.97
C VAL A 44 3.63 -8.69 13.50
N GLY A 45 2.49 -8.48 14.17
CA GLY A 45 2.35 -8.66 15.61
C GLY A 45 2.83 -7.46 16.45
N CYS A 46 3.03 -6.29 15.83
CA CYS A 46 3.37 -5.06 16.55
C CYS A 46 2.12 -4.24 16.87
N THR A 47 2.12 -3.56 18.02
CA THR A 47 1.14 -2.53 18.32
C THR A 47 1.40 -1.32 17.39
N PRO A 48 0.41 -0.85 16.62
CA PRO A 48 0.62 0.22 15.65
C PRO A 48 0.66 1.59 16.34
N THR A 49 1.77 1.91 16.99
CA THR A 49 1.99 3.25 17.55
C THR A 49 2.13 4.27 16.42
N GLU A 50 1.84 5.55 16.71
CA GLU A 50 1.99 6.63 15.73
C GLU A 50 3.41 6.67 15.15
N GLU A 51 4.44 6.46 15.98
CA GLU A 51 5.85 6.42 15.55
C GLU A 51 6.11 5.29 14.53
N ILE A 52 5.64 4.07 14.81
CA ILE A 52 5.84 2.93 13.91
C ILE A 52 5.12 3.17 12.58
N VAL A 53 3.87 3.63 12.66
CA VAL A 53 3.04 3.91 11.48
C VAL A 53 3.65 5.03 10.65
N GLU A 54 4.13 6.10 11.28
CA GLU A 54 4.83 7.20 10.61
C GLU A 54 6.07 6.69 9.87
N ARG A 55 6.95 5.94 10.53
CA ARG A 55 8.19 5.44 9.91
C ARG A 55 7.88 4.59 8.67
N LEU A 56 6.95 3.65 8.79
CA LEU A 56 6.55 2.79 7.67
C LEU A 56 5.92 3.59 6.52
N ALA A 57 5.03 4.54 6.82
CA ALA A 57 4.39 5.38 5.82
C ALA A 57 5.39 6.30 5.11
N VAL A 58 6.32 6.90 5.85
CA VAL A 58 7.38 7.77 5.32
C VAL A 58 8.29 7.00 4.37
N GLU A 59 8.76 5.81 4.75
CA GLU A 59 9.62 5.00 3.88
C GLU A 59 8.90 4.62 2.58
N TYR A 60 7.62 4.26 2.65
CA TYR A 60 6.81 4.00 1.46
C TYR A 60 6.66 5.24 0.56
N LEU A 61 6.36 6.40 1.12
CA LEU A 61 6.20 7.65 0.38
C LEU A 61 7.51 8.10 -0.28
N ARG A 62 8.64 7.99 0.42
CA ARG A 62 9.97 8.27 -0.13
C ARG A 62 10.30 7.37 -1.32
N ALA A 63 10.11 6.06 -1.15
CA ALA A 63 10.33 5.10 -2.22
C ALA A 63 9.47 5.43 -3.45
N ARG A 64 8.21 5.84 -3.23
CA ARG A 64 7.30 6.22 -4.31
C ARG A 64 7.75 7.49 -5.04
N VAL A 65 8.13 8.54 -4.31
CA VAL A 65 8.64 9.79 -4.91
C VAL A 65 9.90 9.51 -5.72
N ALA A 66 10.83 8.74 -5.15
CA ALA A 66 12.05 8.33 -5.85
C ALA A 66 11.73 7.53 -7.14
N THR A 67 10.76 6.61 -7.07
CA THR A 67 10.31 5.82 -8.22
C THR A 67 9.66 6.68 -9.30
N GLN A 68 8.81 7.63 -8.93
CA GLN A 68 8.18 8.57 -9.88
C GLN A 68 9.21 9.46 -10.59
N ALA A 69 10.29 9.84 -9.88
CA ALA A 69 11.37 10.65 -10.45
C ALA A 69 12.28 9.84 -11.41
N THR A 70 12.38 8.52 -11.23
CA THR A 70 13.38 7.69 -11.91
C THR A 70 12.81 6.80 -13.01
N LEU A 71 11.56 6.34 -12.89
CA LEU A 71 10.95 5.49 -13.90
C LEU A 71 10.29 6.33 -14.99
N PRO A 72 10.54 6.05 -16.29
CA PRO A 72 9.76 6.66 -17.36
C PRO A 72 8.28 6.33 -17.13
N ALA A 73 7.40 7.30 -17.41
CA ALA A 73 5.96 7.20 -17.18
C ALA A 73 5.46 5.79 -17.51
N ALA A 74 5.04 5.07 -16.46
CA ALA A 74 4.71 3.66 -16.58
C ALA A 74 3.67 3.48 -17.70
N ARG A 75 4.02 2.66 -18.70
CA ARG A 75 3.09 2.29 -19.77
C ARG A 75 1.75 1.85 -19.13
N PRO A 76 0.61 2.19 -19.74
CA PRO A 76 -0.69 1.77 -19.23
C PRO A 76 -0.64 0.28 -18.93
N ARG A 77 -1.08 -0.09 -17.72
CA ARG A 77 -1.14 -1.49 -17.26
C ARG A 77 -1.71 -2.32 -18.41
N HIS A 78 -0.94 -3.28 -18.92
CA HIS A 78 -1.47 -4.27 -19.86
C HIS A 78 -2.73 -4.83 -19.23
N GLN A 79 -3.86 -4.66 -19.91
CA GLN A 79 -5.12 -5.27 -19.51
C GLN A 79 -4.83 -6.75 -19.35
N LEU A 80 -4.98 -7.26 -18.12
CA LEU A 80 -4.89 -8.68 -17.83
C LEU A 80 -5.68 -9.42 -18.91
N HIS A 81 -5.00 -10.25 -19.69
CA HIS A 81 -5.67 -11.22 -20.53
C HIS A 81 -6.70 -11.92 -19.65
N ARG A 82 -7.98 -11.65 -19.96
CA ARG A 82 -9.12 -12.33 -19.36
C ARG A 82 -8.81 -13.82 -19.49
N PRO A 83 -8.65 -14.59 -18.41
CA PRO A 83 -8.39 -16.02 -18.54
C PRO A 83 -9.69 -16.63 -19.06
N THR A 84 -9.79 -16.79 -20.37
CA THR A 84 -10.75 -17.69 -20.99
C THR A 84 -10.36 -19.10 -20.58
N ARG A 85 -10.96 -19.52 -19.46
CA ARG A 85 -11.43 -20.86 -19.15
C ARG A 85 -10.41 -22.01 -19.13
N THR A 86 -10.37 -22.64 -17.95
CA THR A 86 -10.17 -24.09 -17.72
C THR A 86 -8.81 -24.68 -18.09
N GLY A 87 -7.81 -24.43 -17.24
CA GLY A 87 -6.72 -25.37 -17.01
C GLY A 87 -6.41 -25.35 -15.52
N THR A 88 -6.61 -26.47 -14.82
CA THR A 88 -6.23 -26.60 -13.41
C THR A 88 -4.72 -26.42 -13.25
N PRO A 89 -4.22 -25.75 -12.19
CA PRO A 89 -2.79 -25.65 -11.93
C PRO A 89 -2.20 -27.06 -11.76
N GLY A 90 -1.28 -27.47 -12.65
CA GLY A 90 -0.58 -28.76 -12.55
C GLY A 90 -0.48 -29.59 -13.84
N GLU A 91 -1.12 -29.18 -14.94
CA GLU A 91 -1.17 -30.01 -16.15
C GLU A 91 0.03 -29.81 -17.12
N ALA A 92 0.81 -28.74 -16.94
CA ALA A 92 1.97 -28.43 -17.77
C ALA A 92 3.17 -29.40 -17.57
N CYS A 93 3.25 -30.13 -16.46
CA CYS A 93 4.37 -31.03 -16.18
C CYS A 93 4.24 -32.42 -16.83
N ARG A 94 3.13 -32.74 -17.51
CA ARG A 94 2.86 -34.10 -18.02
C ARG A 94 3.08 -34.32 -19.52
N ARG A 95 3.63 -33.34 -20.26
CA ARG A 95 3.93 -33.48 -21.70
C ARG A 95 5.42 -33.33 -22.04
N GLY A 96 6.28 -33.76 -21.13
CA GLY A 96 7.73 -33.78 -21.33
C GLY A 96 8.38 -34.99 -20.66
N ALA A 97 7.91 -36.19 -21.02
CA ALA A 97 8.55 -37.46 -20.74
C ALA A 97 8.41 -38.37 -21.96
#